data_AF-E2NIJ4-F1
#
_entry.id   AF-E2NIJ4-F1
#
_cell.length_a   1.000
_cell.length_b   1.000
_cell.length_c   1.000
_cell.angle_alpha   90.00
_cell.angle_beta   90.00
_cell.angle_gamma   90.00
#
_symmetry.space_group_name_H-M   'P 1'
#
loop_
_entity.id
_entity.type
_entity.pdbx_description
1 polymer ?
#
loop_
_entity_poly.entity_id
_entity_poly.type
_entity_poly.pdbx_seq_one_letter_code
_entity_poly.pdbx_strand_id
1 'polypeptide(L)'
;WKRWLQKYSHHESFYGWYFPNEAQLQPYFIDECVKYVNDCADFAQRLTPNCVNLIAPYFIKEARFDDYFVRQLEKMNIDIIAYQDGVGVNHTALEDSARFYEILYKAHEKASRARLWADMELFYFEDGDGGNLLPADFNKRIIRQMENISPFVDKILCYQYIGIMNKPGTDIIAGHPDSLRLYEQYSAWYNQYKNKK
;
A
#
# COMPACT_ATOMS: atom_id res chain seq x y z
N TRP A 1 -12.39 -7.92 -17.38
CA TRP A 1 -12.32 -9.25 -16.76
C TRP A 1 -12.23 -10.39 -17.78
N LYS A 2 -13.32 -10.97 -18.31
CA LYS A 2 -13.27 -12.20 -19.15
C LYS A 2 -12.30 -12.13 -20.35
N ARG A 3 -12.36 -11.07 -21.16
CA ARG A 3 -11.45 -10.87 -22.31
C ARG A 3 -9.98 -10.73 -21.88
N TRP A 4 -9.74 -10.13 -20.73
CA TRP A 4 -8.40 -9.93 -20.19
C TRP A 4 -7.85 -11.27 -19.67
N LEU A 5 -8.66 -12.05 -18.97
CA LEU A 5 -8.27 -13.38 -18.49
C LEU A 5 -7.88 -14.32 -19.63
N GLN A 6 -8.68 -14.39 -20.69
CA GLN A 6 -8.33 -15.18 -21.88
C GLN A 6 -6.93 -14.85 -22.42
N LYS A 7 -6.50 -13.59 -22.31
CA LYS A 7 -5.21 -13.13 -22.80
C LYS A 7 -4.06 -13.33 -21.82
N TYR A 8 -4.31 -13.30 -20.51
CA TYR A 8 -3.22 -13.14 -19.53
C TYR A 8 -3.25 -14.13 -18.36
N SER A 9 -4.39 -14.78 -18.05
CA SER A 9 -4.52 -15.60 -16.84
C SER A 9 -3.76 -16.92 -16.86
N HIS A 10 -3.23 -17.31 -18.02
CA HIS A 10 -2.44 -18.53 -18.18
C HIS A 10 -0.96 -18.31 -17.86
N HIS A 11 -0.52 -17.06 -17.68
CA HIS A 11 0.84 -16.78 -17.25
C HIS A 11 1.02 -17.12 -15.78
N GLU A 12 2.13 -17.77 -15.42
CA GLU A 12 2.46 -18.11 -14.03
C GLU A 12 2.59 -16.87 -13.13
N SER A 13 2.93 -15.71 -13.72
CA SER A 13 2.98 -14.44 -13.01
C SER A 13 1.61 -13.83 -12.71
N PHE A 14 0.52 -14.40 -13.23
CA PHE A 14 -0.84 -13.97 -12.90
C PHE A 14 -1.24 -14.50 -11.51
N TYR A 15 -0.89 -13.75 -10.48
CA TYR A 15 -1.06 -14.17 -9.09
C TYR A 15 -2.40 -13.74 -8.47
N GLY A 16 -2.93 -12.58 -8.87
CA GLY A 16 -4.03 -11.96 -8.15
C GLY A 16 -4.59 -10.71 -8.78
N TRP A 17 -5.50 -10.09 -8.05
CA TRP A 17 -6.21 -8.88 -8.45
C TRP A 17 -5.93 -7.74 -7.48
N TYR A 18 -5.69 -6.56 -8.03
CA TYR A 18 -5.80 -5.29 -7.31
C TYR A 18 -7.13 -4.64 -7.70
N PHE A 19 -7.99 -4.30 -6.73
CA PHE A 19 -9.20 -3.53 -7.00
C PHE A 19 -8.88 -2.05 -6.80
N PRO A 20 -8.78 -1.25 -7.89
CA PRO A 20 -8.15 0.06 -7.85
C PRO A 20 -9.07 1.18 -7.37
N ASN A 21 -10.32 0.87 -7.00
CA ASN A 21 -11.19 1.90 -6.45
C ASN A 21 -10.78 2.16 -5.00
N GLU A 22 -10.01 3.24 -4.82
CA GLU A 22 -9.40 3.58 -3.54
C GLU A 22 -10.47 4.02 -2.54
N ALA A 23 -10.63 3.20 -1.51
CA ALA A 23 -11.62 3.43 -0.48
C ALA A 23 -11.07 4.36 0.61
N GLN A 24 -11.77 5.44 0.90
CA GLN A 24 -11.48 6.25 2.08
C GLN A 24 -11.95 5.53 3.34
N LEU A 25 -11.08 5.42 4.35
CA LEU A 25 -11.41 4.77 5.62
C LEU A 25 -12.16 5.67 6.62
N GLN A 26 -12.14 6.99 6.54
CA GLN A 26 -12.26 7.88 7.71
C GLN A 26 -13.69 8.12 8.28
N PRO A 27 -14.01 7.76 9.55
CA PRO A 27 -13.34 6.77 10.40
C PRO A 27 -13.76 5.33 10.07
N TYR A 28 -14.80 5.16 9.24
CA TYR A 28 -15.21 3.88 8.71
C TYR A 28 -15.36 3.92 7.18
N PHE A 29 -15.27 2.74 6.55
CA PHE A 29 -15.66 2.61 5.14
C PHE A 29 -17.16 2.89 4.98
N ILE A 30 -17.54 3.49 3.85
CA ILE A 30 -18.96 3.55 3.48
C ILE A 30 -19.46 2.17 3.04
N ASP A 31 -20.74 1.88 3.24
CA ASP A 31 -21.32 0.56 2.92
C ASP A 31 -21.19 0.22 1.43
N GLU A 32 -21.26 1.22 0.55
CA GLU A 32 -21.07 1.07 -0.89
C GLU A 32 -19.66 0.55 -1.24
N CYS A 33 -18.65 0.97 -0.47
CA CYS A 33 -17.29 0.48 -0.64
C CYS A 33 -17.20 -1.00 -0.25
N VAL A 34 -17.74 -1.37 0.91
CA VAL A 34 -17.74 -2.77 1.37
C VAL A 34 -18.47 -3.65 0.35
N LYS A 35 -19.62 -3.17 -0.14
CA LYS A 35 -20.37 -3.86 -1.20
C LYS A 35 -19.56 -4.01 -2.49
N TYR A 36 -18.91 -2.93 -2.95
CA TYR A 36 -18.10 -2.95 -4.16
C TYR A 36 -16.96 -3.99 -4.06
N VAL A 37 -16.23 -3.99 -2.95
CA VAL A 37 -15.13 -4.93 -2.71
C VAL A 37 -15.63 -6.36 -2.75
N ASN A 38 -16.74 -6.65 -2.09
CA ASN A 38 -17.34 -7.98 -2.06
C ASN A 38 -17.83 -8.43 -3.45
N ASP A 39 -18.51 -7.56 -4.19
CA ASP A 39 -18.97 -7.88 -5.55
C ASP A 39 -17.78 -8.17 -6.49
N CYS A 40 -16.69 -7.40 -6.38
CA CYS A 40 -15.46 -7.63 -7.14
C CYS A 40 -14.78 -8.94 -6.74
N ALA A 41 -14.67 -9.23 -5.45
CA ALA A 41 -14.08 -10.47 -4.95
C ALA A 41 -14.87 -11.70 -5.40
N ASP A 42 -16.20 -11.68 -5.28
CA ASP A 42 -17.06 -12.77 -5.72
C ASP A 42 -16.93 -13.02 -7.22
N PHE A 43 -16.82 -11.95 -8.01
CA PHE A 43 -16.62 -12.06 -9.45
C PHE A 43 -15.23 -12.58 -9.81
N ALA A 44 -14.19 -12.11 -9.11
CA ALA A 44 -12.82 -12.59 -9.26
C ALA A 44 -12.73 -14.09 -8.93
N GLN A 45 -13.29 -14.52 -7.80
CA GLN A 45 -13.24 -15.91 -7.33
C GLN A 45 -13.93 -16.88 -8.29
N ARG A 46 -15.06 -16.49 -8.90
CA ARG A 46 -15.73 -17.31 -9.94
C ARG A 46 -14.88 -17.54 -11.18
N LEU A 47 -13.97 -16.62 -11.49
CA LEU A 47 -13.16 -16.67 -12.71
C LEU A 47 -11.76 -17.25 -12.44
N THR A 48 -11.21 -16.97 -11.27
CA THR A 48 -9.84 -17.30 -10.86
C THR A 48 -9.83 -17.68 -9.38
N PRO A 49 -10.34 -18.87 -9.01
CA PRO A 49 -10.58 -19.24 -7.61
C PRO A 49 -9.31 -19.38 -6.76
N ASN A 50 -8.14 -19.50 -7.39
CA ASN A 50 -6.85 -19.65 -6.71
C ASN A 50 -6.08 -18.31 -6.60
N CYS A 51 -6.62 -17.22 -7.13
CA CYS A 51 -5.99 -15.91 -7.09
C CYS A 51 -6.30 -15.17 -5.80
N VAL A 52 -5.31 -14.43 -5.29
CA VAL A 52 -5.54 -13.51 -4.18
C VAL A 52 -6.12 -12.18 -4.65
N ASN A 53 -6.75 -11.43 -3.76
CA ASN A 53 -7.19 -10.06 -4.02
C ASN A 53 -6.62 -9.05 -3.00
N LEU A 54 -6.49 -7.79 -3.45
CA LEU A 54 -5.89 -6.70 -2.69
C LEU A 54 -6.64 -5.39 -2.95
N ILE A 55 -6.79 -4.57 -1.90
CA ILE A 55 -7.17 -3.15 -1.99
C ILE A 55 -6.14 -2.27 -1.29
N ALA A 56 -6.08 -0.99 -1.66
CA ALA A 56 -5.19 -0.01 -1.05
C ALA A 56 -5.97 1.24 -0.59
N PRO A 57 -6.75 1.14 0.50
CA PRO A 57 -7.52 2.26 1.04
C PRO A 57 -6.62 3.34 1.64
N TYR A 58 -7.10 4.58 1.64
CA TYR A 58 -6.38 5.74 2.17
C TYR A 58 -7.07 6.35 3.40
N PHE A 59 -6.40 7.34 3.98
CA PHE A 59 -6.88 8.14 5.11
C PHE A 59 -7.04 7.40 6.44
N ILE A 60 -5.95 6.77 6.86
CA ILE A 60 -5.87 5.98 8.10
C ILE A 60 -5.92 6.81 9.40
N LYS A 61 -5.79 8.14 9.30
CA LYS A 61 -5.61 9.01 10.46
C LYS A 61 -6.80 9.08 11.43
N GLU A 62 -7.99 8.69 10.99
CA GLU A 62 -9.16 8.55 11.86
C GLU A 62 -9.63 7.11 12.02
N ALA A 63 -8.81 6.13 11.64
CA ALA A 63 -9.10 4.73 11.95
C ALA A 63 -9.38 4.57 13.44
N ARG A 64 -10.37 3.73 13.76
CA ARG A 64 -10.75 3.43 15.14
C ARG A 64 -10.67 1.94 15.40
N PHE A 65 -10.13 1.57 16.55
CA PHE A 65 -10.25 0.20 17.03
C PHE A 65 -11.52 0.06 17.88
N ASP A 66 -12.64 -0.21 17.22
CA ASP A 66 -13.92 -0.51 17.84
C ASP A 66 -14.63 -1.66 17.14
N ASP A 67 -15.75 -2.11 17.72
CA ASP A 67 -16.52 -3.23 17.17
C ASP A 67 -17.15 -2.90 15.81
N TYR A 68 -17.36 -1.63 15.48
CA TYR A 68 -17.94 -1.25 14.19
C TYR A 68 -16.92 -1.51 13.08
N PHE A 69 -15.71 -0.98 13.21
CA PHE A 69 -14.66 -1.19 12.22
C PHE A 69 -14.26 -2.67 12.09
N VAL A 70 -14.14 -3.38 13.22
CA VAL A 70 -13.86 -4.83 13.23
C VAL A 70 -14.92 -5.60 12.44
N ARG A 71 -16.22 -5.30 12.63
CA ARG A 71 -17.30 -5.92 11.85
C ARG A 71 -17.26 -5.58 10.36
N GLN A 72 -16.73 -4.42 9.97
CA GLN A 72 -16.51 -4.12 8.56
C GLN A 72 -15.44 -5.02 7.97
N LEU A 73 -14.31 -5.17 8.67
CA LEU A 73 -13.22 -6.07 8.25
C LEU A 73 -13.70 -7.52 8.13
N GLU A 74 -14.45 -8.03 9.11
CA GLU A 74 -15.02 -9.39 9.09
C GLU A 74 -15.91 -9.64 7.86
N LYS A 75 -16.67 -8.63 7.42
CA LYS A 75 -17.60 -8.71 6.29
C LYS A 75 -16.93 -8.53 4.93
N MET A 76 -15.71 -7.99 4.89
CA MET A 76 -15.00 -7.78 3.62
C MET A 76 -14.43 -9.09 3.09
N ASN A 77 -14.81 -9.42 1.87
CA ASN A 77 -14.27 -10.55 1.13
C ASN A 77 -12.93 -10.17 0.46
N ILE A 78 -11.94 -9.84 1.27
CA ILE A 78 -10.61 -9.45 0.79
C ILE A 78 -9.50 -10.19 1.54
N ASP A 79 -8.45 -10.59 0.83
CA ASP A 79 -7.32 -11.32 1.38
C ASP A 79 -6.26 -10.40 1.98
N ILE A 80 -6.07 -9.22 1.36
CA ILE A 80 -5.03 -8.26 1.73
C ILE A 80 -5.60 -6.85 1.68
N ILE A 81 -5.36 -6.07 2.73
CA ILE A 81 -5.58 -4.63 2.74
C ILE A 81 -4.23 -3.95 2.92
N ALA A 82 -3.77 -3.24 1.89
CA ALA A 82 -2.51 -2.49 1.89
C ALA A 82 -2.80 -1.00 2.09
N TYR A 83 -3.02 -0.56 3.34
CA TYR A 83 -3.41 0.82 3.61
C TYR A 83 -2.32 1.79 3.13
N GLN A 84 -2.72 2.88 2.48
CA GLN A 84 -1.80 3.97 2.15
C GLN A 84 -1.40 4.70 3.44
N ASP A 85 -0.10 4.91 3.66
CA ASP A 85 0.38 5.59 4.87
C ASP A 85 -0.02 7.09 4.91
N GLY A 86 -0.23 7.70 3.74
CA GLY A 86 -0.64 9.08 3.56
C GLY A 86 0.42 10.11 3.95
N VAL A 87 1.68 9.68 4.09
CA VAL A 87 2.79 10.55 4.50
C VAL A 87 3.27 11.41 3.32
N GLY A 88 3.31 10.85 2.12
CA GLY A 88 3.71 11.57 0.91
C GLY A 88 2.71 12.63 0.46
N VAL A 89 1.42 12.40 0.71
CA VAL A 89 0.33 13.35 0.46
C VAL A 89 0.04 14.28 1.65
N ASN A 90 0.87 14.26 2.70
CA ASN A 90 0.72 15.09 3.91
C ASN A 90 -0.59 14.90 4.69
N HIS A 91 -1.29 13.78 4.51
CA HIS A 91 -2.46 13.43 5.31
C HIS A 91 -2.09 12.90 6.70
N THR A 92 -0.92 12.27 6.80
CA THR A 92 -0.38 11.66 8.01
C THR A 92 0.98 12.27 8.31
N ALA A 93 1.18 12.79 9.52
CA ALA A 93 2.50 13.18 9.98
C ALA A 93 3.37 11.93 10.18
N LEU A 94 4.67 12.02 9.85
CA LEU A 94 5.59 10.88 9.90
C LEU A 94 5.60 10.22 11.29
N GLU A 95 5.64 11.02 12.34
CA GLU A 95 5.63 10.60 13.74
C GLU A 95 4.35 9.90 14.19
N ASP A 96 3.21 10.19 13.54
CA ASP A 96 1.92 9.60 13.87
C ASP A 96 1.66 8.27 13.15
N SER A 97 2.38 7.98 12.05
CA SER A 97 2.17 6.79 11.23
C SER A 97 2.17 5.49 12.04
N ALA A 98 3.12 5.32 12.99
CA ALA A 98 3.18 4.15 13.85
C ALA A 98 1.90 3.95 14.67
N ARG A 99 1.35 5.04 15.24
CA ARG A 99 0.13 4.99 16.04
C ARG A 99 -1.08 4.57 15.20
N PHE A 100 -1.18 5.06 13.96
CA PHE A 100 -2.29 4.66 13.08
C PHE A 100 -2.20 3.21 12.63
N TYR A 101 -1.00 2.73 12.29
CA TYR A 101 -0.79 1.33 11.96
C TYR A 101 -1.01 0.40 13.15
N GLU A 102 -0.70 0.82 14.38
CA GLU A 102 -1.05 0.07 15.60
C GLU A 102 -2.57 -0.11 15.76
N ILE A 103 -3.36 0.93 15.47
CA ILE A 103 -4.83 0.87 15.51
C ILE A 103 -5.35 -0.12 14.46
N LEU A 104 -4.84 -0.04 13.23
CA LEU A 104 -5.19 -0.97 12.17
C LEU A 104 -4.82 -2.41 12.53
N TYR A 105 -3.63 -2.62 13.09
CA TYR A 105 -3.17 -3.93 13.55
C TYR A 105 -4.12 -4.53 14.57
N LYS A 106 -4.49 -3.79 15.62
CA LYS A 106 -5.44 -4.26 16.64
C LYS A 106 -6.79 -4.66 16.04
N ALA A 107 -7.30 -3.87 15.09
CA ALA A 107 -8.55 -4.17 14.40
C ALA A 107 -8.45 -5.42 13.52
N HIS A 108 -7.36 -5.56 12.75
CA HIS A 108 -7.11 -6.71 11.88
C HIS A 108 -6.90 -8.00 12.66
N GLU A 109 -6.13 -7.96 13.75
CA GLU A 109 -5.94 -9.12 14.64
C GLU A 109 -7.27 -9.59 15.22
N LYS A 110 -8.10 -8.65 15.69
CA LYS A 110 -9.42 -8.99 16.24
C LYS A 110 -10.37 -9.54 15.18
N ALA A 111 -10.38 -8.98 13.98
CA ALA A 111 -11.22 -9.46 12.88
C ALA A 111 -10.73 -10.80 12.30
N SER A 112 -9.41 -11.06 12.36
CA SER A 112 -8.78 -12.29 11.85
C SER A 112 -9.20 -12.66 10.42
N ARG A 113 -9.40 -11.64 9.56
CA ARG A 113 -10.01 -11.81 8.22
C ARG A 113 -9.06 -11.56 7.04
N ALA A 114 -8.46 -10.37 6.99
CA ALA A 114 -7.56 -9.94 5.91
C ALA A 114 -6.17 -9.65 6.46
N ARG A 115 -5.14 -9.98 5.69
CA ARG A 115 -3.75 -9.61 6.03
C ARG A 115 -3.59 -8.09 5.98
N LEU A 116 -2.83 -7.56 6.94
CA LEU A 116 -2.54 -6.14 7.04
C LEU A 116 -1.19 -5.86 6.37
N TRP A 117 -1.24 -5.15 5.24
CA TRP A 117 -0.08 -4.64 4.52
C TRP A 117 -0.08 -3.11 4.56
N ALA A 118 1.04 -2.51 4.18
CA ALA A 118 1.16 -1.07 3.96
C ALA A 118 1.44 -0.78 2.48
N ASP A 119 0.85 0.28 1.95
CA ASP A 119 1.30 0.94 0.74
C ASP A 119 2.01 2.25 1.14
N MET A 120 3.34 2.20 1.16
CA MET A 120 4.18 3.29 1.66
C MET A 120 4.46 4.26 0.53
N GLU A 121 3.92 5.48 0.61
CA GLU A 121 4.20 6.51 -0.38
C GLU A 121 5.69 6.86 -0.33
N LEU A 122 6.38 7.10 -1.45
CA LEU A 122 7.83 7.38 -1.52
C LEU A 122 8.18 8.82 -1.90
N PHE A 123 7.17 9.66 -2.10
CA PHE A 123 7.29 10.97 -2.71
C PHE A 123 6.70 12.09 -1.86
N TYR A 124 7.05 13.33 -2.16
CA TYR A 124 6.22 14.49 -1.83
C TYR A 124 5.69 15.10 -3.12
N PHE A 125 4.60 15.83 -3.04
CA PHE A 125 4.22 16.71 -4.14
C PHE A 125 5.03 18.00 -4.10
N GLU A 126 5.50 18.43 -5.26
CA GLU A 126 6.17 19.72 -5.45
C GLU A 126 5.24 20.91 -5.12
N ASP A 127 4.00 20.84 -5.61
CA ASP A 127 2.98 21.89 -5.49
C ASP A 127 1.60 21.29 -5.15
N GLY A 128 1.15 21.41 -3.90
CA GLY A 128 -0.16 20.90 -3.47
C GLY A 128 -0.29 19.40 -3.67
N ASP A 129 -1.42 18.92 -4.19
CA ASP A 129 -1.68 17.52 -4.58
C ASP A 129 -1.71 17.32 -6.12
N GLY A 130 -1.38 18.37 -6.88
CA GLY A 130 -1.39 18.37 -8.35
C GLY A 130 -0.01 18.49 -9.01
N GLY A 131 1.04 18.74 -8.22
CA GLY A 131 2.41 18.92 -8.72
C GLY A 131 3.14 17.62 -9.08
N ASN A 132 4.41 17.76 -9.50
CA ASN A 132 5.26 16.60 -9.75
C ASN A 132 5.53 15.84 -8.45
N LEU A 133 5.72 14.52 -8.56
CA LEU A 133 6.17 13.71 -7.43
C LEU A 133 7.68 13.80 -7.30
N LEU A 134 8.16 14.29 -6.16
CA LEU A 134 9.56 14.40 -5.82
C LEU A 134 9.98 13.25 -4.90
N PRO A 135 11.07 12.52 -5.22
CA PRO A 135 11.58 11.45 -4.37
C PRO A 135 11.95 11.94 -2.97
N ALA A 136 11.41 11.28 -1.95
CA ALA A 136 11.70 11.65 -0.58
C ALA A 136 13.15 11.34 -0.17
N ASP A 137 13.56 11.96 0.93
CA ASP A 137 14.86 11.70 1.54
C ASP A 137 14.84 10.34 2.25
N PHE A 138 15.80 9.49 1.90
CA PHE A 138 15.89 8.15 2.47
C PHE A 138 16.13 8.17 3.98
N ASN A 139 17.11 8.96 4.44
CA ASN A 139 17.59 8.96 5.82
C ASN A 139 16.64 9.72 6.76
N LYS A 140 15.95 10.73 6.26
CA LYS A 140 15.03 11.54 7.07
C LYS A 140 13.63 10.98 7.12
N ARG A 141 13.19 10.31 6.06
CA ARG A 141 11.78 9.91 5.95
C ARG A 141 11.56 8.45 5.56
N ILE A 142 12.17 7.92 4.50
CA ILE A 142 11.87 6.53 4.06
C ILE A 142 12.23 5.50 5.15
N ILE A 143 13.42 5.59 5.72
CA ILE A 143 13.84 4.67 6.78
C ILE A 143 12.91 4.76 8.00
N ARG A 144 12.49 5.97 8.35
CA ARG A 144 11.61 6.21 9.49
C ARG A 144 10.19 5.70 9.24
N GLN A 145 9.68 5.83 8.03
CA GLN A 145 8.41 5.21 7.64
C GLN A 145 8.49 3.68 7.79
N MET A 146 9.54 3.05 7.27
CA MET A 146 9.72 1.61 7.40
C MET A 146 9.80 1.17 8.88
N GLU A 147 10.54 1.91 9.72
CA GLU A 147 10.61 1.66 11.17
C GLU A 147 9.26 1.77 11.86
N ASN A 148 8.46 2.77 11.52
CA ASN A 148 7.15 3.02 12.12
C ASN A 148 6.11 1.98 11.70
N ILE A 149 6.18 1.50 10.46
CA ILE A 149 5.17 0.63 9.85
C ILE A 149 5.48 -0.86 10.10
N SER A 150 6.75 -1.26 9.99
CA SER A 150 7.16 -2.68 10.01
C SER A 150 6.75 -3.50 11.23
N PRO A 151 6.55 -2.96 12.46
CA PRO A 151 6.06 -3.74 13.59
C PRO A 151 4.63 -4.25 13.45
N PHE A 152 3.83 -3.66 12.54
CA PHE A 152 2.39 -3.83 12.49
C PHE A 152 1.88 -4.55 11.24
N VAL A 153 2.74 -4.74 10.22
CA VAL A 153 2.32 -5.22 8.90
C VAL A 153 3.15 -6.42 8.45
N ASP A 154 2.53 -7.32 7.69
CA ASP A 154 3.23 -8.47 7.11
C ASP A 154 4.16 -8.05 5.97
N LYS A 155 3.80 -6.97 5.25
CA LYS A 155 4.52 -6.50 4.07
C LYS A 155 4.31 -5.01 3.84
N ILE A 156 5.37 -4.36 3.37
CA ILE A 156 5.37 -2.99 2.86
C ILE A 156 5.48 -3.06 1.32
N LEU A 157 4.46 -2.56 0.63
CA LEU A 157 4.49 -2.15 -0.77
C LEU A 157 4.86 -0.66 -0.85
N CYS A 158 5.05 -0.13 -2.06
CA CYS A 158 5.33 1.28 -2.23
C CYS A 158 4.57 1.92 -3.39
N TYR A 159 4.10 3.15 -3.15
CA TYR A 159 3.58 4.03 -4.18
C TYR A 159 4.53 5.23 -4.37
N GLN A 160 5.21 5.39 -5.49
CA GLN A 160 5.40 4.42 -6.56
C GLN A 160 6.89 4.21 -6.79
N TYR A 161 7.26 3.09 -7.42
CA TYR A 161 8.66 2.81 -7.74
C TYR A 161 9.09 3.56 -9.01
N ILE A 162 8.38 3.36 -10.12
CA ILE A 162 8.68 4.04 -11.39
C ILE A 162 8.43 5.54 -11.22
N GLY A 163 9.35 6.38 -11.68
CA GLY A 163 9.27 7.83 -11.50
C GLY A 163 9.96 8.34 -10.23
N ILE A 164 10.13 7.48 -9.23
CA ILE A 164 10.65 7.86 -7.90
C ILE A 164 11.96 7.13 -7.56
N MET A 165 12.20 5.95 -8.11
CA MET A 165 13.42 5.19 -7.94
C MET A 165 13.91 4.67 -9.29
N ASN A 166 14.95 5.30 -9.85
CA ASN A 166 15.60 4.85 -11.07
C ASN A 166 16.96 4.25 -10.75
N LYS A 167 17.28 3.10 -11.36
CA LYS A 167 18.59 2.46 -11.20
C LYS A 167 19.64 3.26 -12.00
N PRO A 168 20.79 3.62 -11.41
CA PRO A 168 21.88 4.23 -12.17
C PRO A 168 22.33 3.37 -13.36
N GLY A 169 22.63 4.03 -14.48
CA GLY A 169 23.09 3.38 -15.70
C GLY A 169 21.99 2.77 -16.57
N THR A 170 20.71 3.09 -16.34
CA THR A 170 19.63 2.77 -17.28
C THR A 170 19.55 3.82 -18.40
N ASP A 171 19.10 3.40 -19.58
CA ASP A 171 18.98 4.28 -20.75
C ASP A 171 17.88 5.35 -20.61
N ILE A 172 16.90 5.08 -19.75
CA ILE A 172 15.73 5.94 -19.52
C ILE A 172 15.62 6.21 -18.02
N ILE A 173 15.45 7.50 -17.68
CA ILE A 173 15.09 7.97 -16.35
C ILE A 173 13.66 8.48 -16.43
N ALA A 174 12.76 7.85 -15.66
CA ALA A 174 11.37 8.29 -15.54
C ALA A 174 11.22 9.24 -14.35
N GLY A 175 10.42 10.31 -14.50
CA GLY A 175 10.14 11.25 -13.41
C GLY A 175 11.30 12.17 -13.07
N HIS A 176 11.40 12.57 -11.80
CA HIS A 176 12.39 13.56 -11.36
C HIS A 176 13.81 12.97 -11.30
N PRO A 177 14.88 13.69 -11.70
CA PRO A 177 16.27 13.19 -11.68
C PRO A 177 16.76 12.69 -10.32
N ASP A 178 16.27 13.26 -9.22
CA ASP A 178 16.56 12.81 -7.83
C ASP A 178 16.17 11.36 -7.54
N SER A 179 15.42 10.72 -8.43
CA SER A 179 15.03 9.32 -8.28
C SER A 179 16.24 8.37 -8.29
N LEU A 180 17.34 8.79 -8.93
CA LEU A 180 18.63 8.11 -8.86
C LEU A 180 19.19 8.12 -7.43
N ARG A 181 19.15 9.29 -6.77
CA ARG A 181 19.62 9.46 -5.38
C ARG A 181 18.87 8.54 -4.43
N LEU A 182 17.54 8.51 -4.51
CA LEU A 182 16.75 7.65 -3.61
C LEU A 182 17.05 6.15 -3.86
N TYR A 183 17.18 5.74 -5.13
CA TYR A 183 17.57 4.37 -5.46
C TYR A 183 18.92 3.98 -4.86
N GLU A 184 19.94 4.83 -5.03
CA GLU A 184 21.29 4.58 -4.53
C GLU A 184 21.32 4.50 -2.99
N GLN A 185 20.65 5.44 -2.32
CA GLN A 185 20.56 5.48 -0.86
C GLN A 185 19.87 4.23 -0.30
N TYR A 186 18.72 3.84 -0.87
CA TYR A 186 18.02 2.62 -0.48
C TYR A 186 18.88 1.37 -0.73
N SER A 187 19.51 1.27 -1.91
CA SER A 187 20.34 0.11 -2.28
C SER A 187 21.56 -0.03 -1.37
N ALA A 188 22.22 1.07 -1.03
CA ALA A 188 23.35 1.08 -0.10
C ALA A 188 22.92 0.59 1.29
N TRP A 189 21.81 1.10 1.82
CA TRP A 189 21.26 0.63 3.09
C TRP A 189 20.87 -0.84 3.04
N TYR A 190 20.15 -1.27 1.99
CA TYR A 190 19.68 -2.63 1.85
C TYR A 190 20.83 -3.64 1.79
N ASN A 191 21.90 -3.33 1.05
CA ASN A 191 23.09 -4.17 0.98
C ASN A 191 23.81 -4.29 2.33
N GLN A 192 23.91 -3.19 3.08
CA GLN A 192 24.47 -3.24 4.44
C GLN A 192 23.60 -4.06 5.39
N TYR A 193 22.28 -3.91 5.31
CA TYR A 193 21.32 -4.67 6.11
C TYR A 193 21.39 -6.17 5.80
N LYS A 194 21.46 -6.54 4.52
CA LYS A 194 21.58 -7.94 4.08
C LYS A 194 22.86 -8.60 4.60
N ASN A 195 23.98 -7.88 4.60
CA ASN A 195 25.27 -8.40 5.05
C ASN A 195 25.37 -8.52 6.59
N LYS A 196 24.42 -7.94 7.33
CA LYS A 196 24.34 -8.05 8.81
C LYS A 196 23.45 -9.20 9.29
N LYS A 197 22.67 -9.82 8.39
CA LYS A 197 21.87 -11.02 8.67
C LYS A 197 22.64 -12.27 8.29
#